data_AF-A0A4R6SVW7-F1
#
_entry.id   AF-A0A4R6SVW7-F1
#
_cell.length_a   1.000
_cell.length_b   1.000
_cell.length_c   1.000
_cell.angle_alpha   90.00
_cell.angle_beta   90.00
_cell.angle_gamma   90.00
#
_symmetry.space_group_name_H-M   'P 1'
#
loop_
_entity.id
_entity.type
_entity.pdbx_description
1 polymer ?
#
loop_
_entity_poly.entity_id
_entity_poly.type
_entity_poly.pdbx_seq_one_letter_code
_entity_poly.pdbx_strand_id
1 'polypeptide(L)'
;MQQPFDISIGNIDYAVFPEGNDVYVIFKEGKEYLSIQKDTDLQWIKLDPETGTPVFETDEEINAIGREILAYVPEEEEGDEDPEED
;
A
#
# COMPACT_ATOMS: atom_id res chain seq x y z
N MET A 1 -8.02 5.07 9.14
CA MET A 1 -7.48 3.92 8.39
C MET A 1 -7.61 4.26 6.92
N GLN A 2 -6.55 4.11 6.14
CA GLN A 2 -6.60 4.38 4.71
C GLN A 2 -7.40 3.28 4.02
N GLN A 3 -8.27 3.63 3.06
CA GLN A 3 -8.99 2.65 2.25
C GLN A 3 -8.00 1.89 1.34
N PRO A 4 -8.31 0.65 0.92
CA PRO A 4 -7.54 -0.02 -0.11
C PRO A 4 -7.51 0.78 -1.41
N PHE A 5 -6.41 0.70 -2.14
CA PHE A 5 -6.21 1.44 -3.39
C PHE A 5 -5.33 0.67 -4.36
N ASP A 6 -5.40 1.03 -5.63
CA ASP A 6 -4.62 0.42 -6.70
C ASP A 6 -3.41 1.29 -7.06
N ILE A 7 -2.30 0.63 -7.39
CA ILE A 7 -1.10 1.26 -7.96
C ILE A 7 -0.66 0.48 -9.20
N SER A 8 -0.01 1.16 -10.14
CA SER A 8 0.51 0.55 -11.36
C SER A 8 2.00 0.83 -11.51
N ILE A 9 2.81 -0.22 -11.63
CA ILE A 9 4.26 -0.10 -11.86
C ILE A 9 4.59 -0.74 -13.19
N GLY A 10 4.89 0.12 -14.19
CA GLY A 10 5.13 -0.33 -15.56
C GLY A 10 3.87 -0.93 -16.19
N ASN A 11 3.83 -2.26 -16.33
CA ASN A 11 2.71 -3.02 -16.89
C ASN A 11 2.04 -3.95 -15.88
N ILE A 12 2.34 -3.78 -14.59
CA ILE A 12 1.83 -4.62 -13.52
C ILE A 12 0.94 -3.75 -12.63
N ASP A 13 -0.28 -4.24 -12.40
CA ASP A 13 -1.22 -3.63 -11.47
C ASP A 13 -1.18 -4.36 -10.12
N TYR A 14 -1.13 -3.56 -9.06
CA TYR A 14 -1.14 -4.03 -7.69
C TYR A 14 -2.31 -3.40 -6.94
N ALA A 15 -2.95 -4.18 -6.08
CA ALA A 15 -3.89 -3.66 -5.11
C ALA A 15 -3.23 -3.67 -3.72
N VAL A 16 -3.33 -2.54 -3.03
CA VAL A 16 -2.70 -2.28 -1.74
C VAL A 16 -3.79 -2.22 -0.67
N PHE A 17 -3.65 -3.04 0.36
CA PHE A 17 -4.56 -3.11 1.50
C PHE A 17 -3.82 -2.67 2.76
N PRO A 18 -4.04 -1.44 3.26
CA PRO A 18 -3.45 -0.98 4.51
C PRO A 18 -4.08 -1.73 5.71
N GLU A 19 -3.27 -2.42 6.50
CA GLU A 19 -3.74 -3.11 7.72
C GLU A 19 -3.49 -2.29 9.01
N GLY A 20 -2.76 -1.19 8.89
CA GLY A 20 -2.34 -0.34 10.01
C GLY A 20 -0.93 -0.68 10.51
N ASN A 21 -0.42 0.11 11.46
CA ASN A 21 0.97 0.02 11.93
C ASN A 21 2.01 0.01 10.79
N ASP A 22 1.72 0.79 9.74
CA ASP A 22 2.54 0.87 8.53
C ASP A 22 2.73 -0.48 7.79
N VAL A 23 1.81 -1.43 8.00
CA VAL A 23 1.75 -2.71 7.30
C VAL A 23 0.74 -2.64 6.16
N TYR A 24 1.13 -3.19 5.01
CA TYR A 24 0.36 -3.21 3.78
C TYR A 24 0.42 -4.61 3.17
N VAL A 25 -0.75 -5.18 2.86
CA VAL A 25 -0.86 -6.43 2.10
C VAL A 25 -0.99 -6.07 0.63
N ILE A 26 -0.16 -6.69 -0.20
CA ILE A 26 -0.05 -6.42 -1.62
C ILE A 26 -0.64 -7.59 -2.40
N PHE A 27 -1.54 -7.29 -3.32
CA PHE A 27 -2.04 -8.20 -4.33
C PHE A 27 -1.44 -7.82 -5.67
N LYS A 28 -0.99 -8.80 -6.45
CA LYS A 28 -0.43 -8.62 -7.79
C LYS A 28 -1.33 -9.37 -8.78
N GLU A 29 -1.88 -8.65 -9.77
CA GLU A 29 -2.77 -9.23 -10.77
C GLU A 29 -3.94 -10.03 -10.16
N GLY A 30 -4.51 -9.53 -9.06
CA GLY A 30 -5.64 -10.14 -8.35
C GLY A 30 -5.30 -11.34 -7.46
N LYS A 31 -4.00 -11.63 -7.22
CA LYS A 31 -3.56 -12.67 -6.28
C LYS A 31 -2.76 -12.07 -5.14
N GLU A 32 -2.97 -12.58 -3.93
CA GLU A 32 -2.15 -12.19 -2.78
C GLU A 32 -0.68 -12.48 -3.10
N TYR A 33 0.16 -11.46 -2.92
CA TYR A 33 1.56 -11.51 -3.33
C TYR A 33 2.48 -11.55 -2.12
N LEU A 34 2.43 -10.53 -1.26
CA LEU A 34 3.23 -10.43 -0.04
C LEU A 34 2.70 -9.32 0.86
N SER A 35 3.21 -9.26 2.09
CA SER A 35 2.99 -8.14 3.00
C SER A 35 4.30 -7.37 3.18
N ILE A 36 4.20 -6.04 3.27
CA ILE A 36 5.34 -5.16 3.50
C ILE A 36 5.05 -4.25 4.69
N GLN A 37 6.11 -3.88 5.40
CA GLN A 37 6.09 -2.87 6.44
C GLN A 37 6.99 -1.71 6.04
N LYS A 38 6.50 -0.48 6.22
CA LYS A 38 7.34 0.70 6.10
C LYS A 38 8.28 0.75 7.31
N ASP A 39 9.58 0.75 7.05
CA ASP A 39 10.61 0.91 8.10
C ASP A 39 11.10 2.36 8.15
N THR A 40 11.50 2.88 6.98
CA THR A 40 11.85 4.29 6.77
C THR A 40 11.23 4.81 5.48
N ASP A 41 11.39 6.10 5.16
CA ASP A 41 10.83 6.66 3.92
C ASP A 41 11.41 6.03 2.64
N LEU A 42 12.59 5.41 2.71
CA LEU A 42 13.27 4.81 1.56
C LEU A 42 13.39 3.29 1.64
N GLN A 43 13.00 2.67 2.76
CA GLN A 43 13.16 1.23 2.96
C GLN A 43 11.85 0.59 3.39
N TRP A 44 11.50 -0.45 2.65
CA TRP A 44 10.34 -1.28 2.87
C TRP A 44 10.82 -2.70 3.15
N ILE A 45 10.27 -3.30 4.20
CA ILE A 45 10.66 -4.64 4.65
C ILE A 45 9.54 -5.60 4.34
N LYS A 46 9.88 -6.71 3.69
CA LYS A 46 8.96 -7.82 3.47
C LYS A 46 8.66 -8.51 4.80
N LEU A 47 7.42 -8.92 5.01
CA LEU A 47 7.03 -9.76 6.12
C LEU A 47 6.89 -11.21 5.68
N ASP A 48 7.35 -12.13 6.51
CA ASP A 48 7.16 -13.56 6.32
C ASP A 48 5.67 -13.91 6.42
N PRO A 49 5.06 -14.60 5.45
CA PRO A 49 3.62 -14.84 5.42
C PRO A 49 3.13 -15.78 6.52
N GLU A 50 3.99 -16.63 7.09
CA GLU A 50 3.60 -17.58 8.13
C GLU A 50 3.74 -17.00 9.53
N THR A 51 4.80 -16.21 9.75
CA THR A 51 5.21 -15.74 11.08
C THR A 51 5.03 -14.23 11.27
N GLY A 52 4.81 -13.47 10.21
CA GLY A 52 4.77 -12.00 10.23
C GLY A 52 6.10 -11.35 10.59
N THR A 53 7.21 -12.10 10.52
CA THR A 53 8.53 -11.60 10.91
C THR A 53 9.19 -10.80 9.78
N PRO A 54 9.96 -9.74 10.08
CA PRO A 54 10.66 -8.97 9.06
C PRO A 54 11.74 -9.81 8.36
N VAL A 55 11.65 -9.90 7.03
CA VAL A 55 12.64 -10.53 6.17
C VAL A 55 13.53 -9.44 5.57
N PHE A 56 14.76 -9.36 6.08
CA PHE A 56 15.74 -8.37 5.64
C PHE A 56 16.42 -8.81 4.33
N GLU A 57 15.71 -8.62 3.23
CA GLU A 57 16.22 -8.79 1.87
C GLU A 57 16.10 -7.48 1.08
N THR A 58 17.04 -7.20 0.17
CA THR A 58 16.91 -6.06 -0.74
C THR A 58 16.07 -6.50 -1.93
N ASP A 59 14.88 -5.92 -2.04
CA ASP A 59 13.96 -6.20 -3.13
C ASP A 59 13.58 -4.88 -3.82
N GLU A 60 13.99 -4.75 -5.08
CA GLU A 60 13.75 -3.54 -5.88
C GLU A 60 12.26 -3.34 -6.18
N GLU A 61 11.49 -4.42 -6.33
CA GLU A 61 10.05 -4.39 -6.57
C GLU A 61 9.32 -3.90 -5.32
N ILE A 62 9.68 -4.41 -4.13
CA ILE A 62 9.12 -3.95 -2.84
C ILE A 62 9.39 -2.46 -2.62
N ASN A 63 10.61 -2.00 -2.89
CA ASN A 63 10.92 -0.58 -2.76
C ASN A 63 10.20 0.28 -3.81
N ALA A 64 9.91 -0.25 -5.00
CA ALA A 64 9.10 0.44 -6.00
C ALA A 64 7.64 0.55 -5.55
N ILE A 65 7.04 -0.55 -5.08
CA ILE A 65 5.70 -0.56 -4.48
C ILE A 65 5.60 0.47 -3.36
N GLY A 66 6.58 0.46 -2.45
CA GLY A 66 6.63 1.40 -1.35
C GLY A 66 6.68 2.88 -1.77
N ARG A 67 7.38 3.20 -2.86
CA ARG A 67 7.39 4.58 -3.40
C ARG A 67 6.02 4.98 -3.93
N GLU A 68 5.34 4.10 -4.66
CA GLU A 68 3.99 4.39 -5.17
C GLU A 68 2.97 4.55 -4.03
N ILE A 69 3.09 3.76 -2.96
CA ILE A 69 2.26 3.90 -1.75
C ILE A 69 2.43 5.30 -1.13
N LEU A 70 3.66 5.82 -1.07
CA LEU A 70 3.91 7.17 -0.54
C LEU A 70 3.47 8.29 -1.50
N ALA A 71 3.50 8.02 -2.80
CA ALA A 71 3.05 8.96 -3.82
C ALA A 71 1.52 8.97 -3.97
N TYR A 72 0.83 7.93 -3.49
CA TYR A 72 -0.62 7.84 -3.54
C TYR A 72 -1.25 8.95 -2.69
N VAL A 73 -1.90 9.88 -3.37
CA VAL A 73 -2.77 10.88 -2.76
C VAL A 73 -4.20 10.39 -2.96
N PRO A 74 -4.93 10.06 -1.88
CA PRO A 74 -6.35 9.73 -2.03
C PRO A 74 -7.05 10.94 -2.68
N GLU A 75 -7.84 10.70 -3.72
CA GLU A 75 -8.77 11.72 -4.21
C GLU A 75 -9.63 12.14 -3.00
N GLU A 76 -9.65 13.44 -2.69
CA GLU A 76 -10.56 13.95 -1.67
C GLU A 76 -11.96 13.52 -2.11
N GLU A 77 -12.66 12.72 -1.29
CA GLU A 77 -14.11 12.55 -1.46
C GLU A 77 -14.66 13.98 -1.48
N GLU A 78 -15.12 14.44 -2.66
CA GLU A 78 -15.80 15.71 -2.80
C GLU A 78 -16.85 15.74 -1.69
N GLY A 79 -16.66 16.65 -0.73
CA GLY A 79 -17.47 16.68 0.46
C GLY A 79 -18.94 16.67 0.06
N ASP A 80 -19.75 15.87 0.78
CA ASP A 80 -21.17 16.12 0.88
C ASP A 80 -21.33 17.59 1.32
N GLU A 81 -21.45 18.49 0.35
CA GLU A 81 -21.98 19.83 0.52
C GLU A 81 -23.42 19.62 0.95
N ASP A 82 -23.64 19.46 2.25
CA ASP A 82 -24.97 19.53 2.87
C ASP A 82 -25.55 20.88 2.40
N PRO A 83 -26.56 20.90 1.50
CA PRO A 83 -27.16 22.16 1.13
C PRO A 83 -27.92 22.61 2.37
N GLU A 84 -27.41 23.63 3.06
CA GLU A 84 -28.15 24.34 4.11
C GLU A 84 -29.54 24.68 3.56
N GLU A 85 -30.56 23.89 3.94
CA GLU A 85 -31.95 24.24 3.69
C GLU A 85 -32.40 25.26 4.75
N ASP A 86 -32.83 26.41 4.23
CA ASP A 86 -33.31 27.66 4.85
C ASP A 86 -34.32 27.49 6.01
#